data_AF-A0A7X7LJ67-F1
#
_entry.id   AF-A0A7X7LJ67-F1
#
_cell.length_a   1.000
_cell.length_b   1.000
_cell.length_c   1.000
_cell.angle_alpha   90.00
_cell.angle_beta   90.00
_cell.angle_gamma   90.00
#
_symmetry.space_group_name_H-M   'P 1'
#
loop_
_entity.id
_entity.type
_entity.pdbx_description
1 polymer ?
#
loop_
_entity_poly.entity_id
_entity_poly.type
_entity_poly.pdbx_seq_one_letter_code
_entity_poly.pdbx_strand_id
1 'polypeptide(L)'
;MITPIHILRYGTVGDKIHLEKAISTFDYLAINANSAAYVSGAVAKFVIEKLFNNDKKGYFIDPITYAFQKNIHLLKNKDSKLKKSIIKLIECYGSPATNVLDDIPIQISDFVDSEALKSFIKRVLELQ
;
A
#
# COMPACT_ATOMS: atom_id res chain seq x y z
N MET A 1 11.86 10.75 -27.74
CA MET A 1 12.41 10.90 -26.38
C MET A 1 11.42 10.27 -25.41
N ILE A 2 11.89 9.46 -24.46
CA ILE A 2 11.05 8.89 -23.40
C ILE A 2 10.91 9.98 -22.32
N THR A 3 9.70 10.42 -22.03
CA THR A 3 9.44 11.37 -20.93
C THR A 3 9.49 10.61 -19.60
N PRO A 4 10.24 11.07 -18.59
CA PRO A 4 10.24 10.44 -17.27
C PRO A 4 8.84 10.46 -16.63
N ILE A 5 8.45 9.35 -16.01
CA ILE A 5 7.20 9.26 -15.22
C ILE A 5 7.51 9.73 -13.80
N HIS A 6 6.77 10.73 -13.33
CA HIS A 6 6.89 11.26 -11.98
C HIS A 6 5.82 10.62 -11.08
N ILE A 7 6.25 9.96 -10.01
CA ILE A 7 5.35 9.29 -9.07
C ILE A 7 5.45 10.00 -7.72
N LEU A 8 4.32 10.46 -7.20
CA LEU A 8 4.24 11.08 -5.87
C LEU A 8 3.55 10.14 -4.90
N ARG A 9 4.10 9.98 -3.70
CA ARG A 9 3.56 9.06 -2.68
C ARG A 9 2.58 9.77 -1.75
N TYR A 10 1.38 9.21 -1.60
CA TYR A 10 0.42 9.56 -0.56
C TYR A 10 0.65 8.64 0.66
N GLY A 11 1.51 9.09 1.58
CA GLY A 11 1.94 8.29 2.73
C GLY A 11 0.97 8.36 3.91
N THR A 12 0.48 9.56 4.24
CA THR A 12 -0.36 9.84 5.40
C THR A 12 -1.44 10.84 5.06
N VAL A 13 -2.55 10.89 5.81
CA VAL A 13 -3.63 11.87 5.60
C VAL A 13 -3.12 13.32 5.59
N GLY A 14 -2.07 13.63 6.36
CA GLY A 14 -1.44 14.96 6.41
C GLY A 14 -0.84 15.42 5.08
N ASP A 15 -0.51 14.50 4.18
CA ASP A 15 0.09 14.83 2.88
C ASP A 15 -0.92 15.48 1.93
N LYS A 16 -2.23 15.31 2.18
CA LYS A 16 -3.31 15.73 1.27
C LYS A 16 -3.15 17.16 0.76
N ILE A 17 -2.89 18.12 1.67
CA ILE A 17 -2.77 19.55 1.32
C ILE A 17 -1.60 19.79 0.36
N HIS A 18 -0.50 19.05 0.54
CA HIS A 18 0.67 19.16 -0.33
C HIS A 18 0.44 18.49 -1.68
N LEU A 19 -0.26 17.34 -1.68
CA LEU A 19 -0.65 16.64 -2.91
C LEU A 19 -1.56 17.51 -3.79
N GLU A 20 -2.51 18.23 -3.19
CA GLU A 20 -3.41 19.13 -3.92
C GLU A 20 -2.65 20.28 -4.59
N LYS A 21 -1.65 20.84 -3.91
CA LYS A 21 -0.79 21.90 -4.46
C LYS A 21 0.14 21.41 -5.57
N ALA A 22 0.53 20.14 -5.51
CA ALA A 22 1.46 19.50 -6.45
C ALA A 22 0.74 18.73 -7.58
N ILE A 23 -0.58 18.83 -7.71
CA ILE A 23 -1.37 17.96 -8.61
C ILE A 23 -0.89 18.00 -10.07
N SER A 24 -0.34 19.13 -10.53
CA SER A 24 0.19 19.30 -11.88
C SER A 24 1.59 18.73 -12.09
N THR A 25 2.32 18.35 -11.04
CA THR A 25 3.76 18.03 -11.10
C THR A 25 4.09 16.54 -11.11
N PHE A 26 3.11 15.65 -10.95
CA PHE A 26 3.31 14.19 -10.96
C PHE A 26 2.34 13.47 -11.90
N ASP A 27 2.73 12.38 -12.52
CA ASP A 27 1.89 11.59 -13.42
C ASP A 27 1.04 10.56 -12.65
N TYR A 28 1.61 9.94 -11.60
CA TYR A 28 0.92 8.93 -10.81
C TYR A 28 0.96 9.22 -9.30
N LEU A 29 -0.11 8.86 -8.62
CA LEU A 29 -0.18 8.84 -7.16
C LEU A 29 0.01 7.42 -6.63
N ALA A 30 1.10 7.19 -5.89
CA ALA A 30 1.33 5.95 -5.15
C ALA A 30 0.69 6.05 -3.76
N ILE A 31 -0.43 5.36 -3.53
CA ILE A 31 -1.16 5.38 -2.26
C ILE A 31 -0.60 4.31 -1.33
N ASN A 32 -0.17 4.69 -0.12
CA ASN A 32 0.25 3.72 0.88
C ASN A 32 -0.92 2.78 1.26
N ALA A 33 -0.73 1.46 1.21
CA ALA A 33 -1.77 0.50 1.53
C ALA A 33 -2.33 0.62 2.97
N ASN A 34 -1.57 1.16 3.94
CA ASN A 34 -2.14 1.49 5.25
C ASN A 34 -3.27 2.51 5.14
N SER A 35 -3.07 3.55 4.32
CA SER A 35 -4.06 4.58 4.07
C SER A 35 -5.24 4.02 3.29
N ALA A 36 -4.99 3.16 2.28
CA ALA A 36 -6.05 2.46 1.57
C ALA A 36 -6.90 1.57 2.52
N ALA A 37 -6.28 0.83 3.44
CA ALA A 37 -6.97 -0.05 4.37
C ALA A 37 -7.73 0.69 5.50
N TYR A 38 -7.23 1.84 5.93
CA TYR A 38 -7.79 2.57 7.08
C TYR A 38 -8.75 3.70 6.69
N VAL A 39 -8.44 4.43 5.62
CA VAL A 39 -9.19 5.62 5.16
C VAL A 39 -9.60 5.51 3.69
N SER A 40 -9.99 4.32 3.24
CA SER A 40 -10.40 4.02 1.86
C SER A 40 -11.36 5.05 1.25
N GLY A 41 -12.39 5.48 2.00
CA GLY A 41 -13.36 6.46 1.51
C GLY A 41 -12.76 7.85 1.23
N ALA A 42 -11.82 8.31 2.05
CA ALA A 42 -11.15 9.59 1.83
C ALA A 42 -10.19 9.53 0.64
N VAL A 43 -9.50 8.39 0.46
CA VAL A 43 -8.63 8.12 -0.69
C VAL A 43 -9.47 8.07 -1.97
N ALA A 44 -10.56 7.31 -1.99
CA ALA A 44 -11.44 7.19 -3.15
C ALA A 44 -12.01 8.56 -3.57
N LYS A 45 -12.47 9.35 -2.58
CA LYS A 45 -12.95 10.72 -2.83
C LYS A 45 -11.86 11.59 -3.46
N PHE A 46 -10.63 11.56 -2.93
CA PHE A 46 -9.51 12.32 -3.48
C PHE A 46 -9.21 11.94 -4.94
N VAL A 47 -9.15 10.64 -5.22
CA VAL A 47 -8.91 10.11 -6.57
C VAL A 47 -9.97 10.62 -7.55
N ILE A 48 -11.26 10.52 -7.19
CA ILE A 48 -12.36 10.99 -8.02
C ILE A 48 -12.26 12.50 -8.27
N GLU A 49 -12.06 13.29 -7.21
CA GLU A 49 -12.06 14.75 -7.29
C GLU A 49 -10.85 15.33 -8.04
N LYS A 50 -9.69 14.66 -7.99
CA LYS A 50 -8.41 15.25 -8.42
C LYS A 50 -7.72 14.52 -9.58
N LEU A 51 -7.99 13.23 -9.77
CA LEU A 51 -7.28 12.42 -10.77
C LEU A 51 -8.17 11.95 -11.91
N PHE A 52 -9.46 11.67 -11.66
CA PHE A 52 -10.33 10.98 -12.61
C PHE A 52 -10.64 11.75 -13.91
N ASN A 53 -10.61 13.08 -13.87
CA ASN A 53 -10.88 13.93 -15.04
C ASN A 53 -9.63 14.21 -15.89
N ASN A 54 -8.50 13.52 -15.64
CA ASN A 54 -7.26 13.71 -16.37
C ASN A 54 -6.73 12.36 -16.88
N ASP A 55 -6.81 12.15 -18.18
CA ASP A 55 -6.35 10.95 -18.90
C ASP A 55 -4.84 10.69 -18.78
N LYS A 56 -4.07 11.69 -18.33
CA LYS A 56 -2.63 11.60 -18.08
C LYS A 56 -2.29 11.34 -16.62
N LYS A 57 -3.29 11.22 -15.73
CA LYS A 57 -3.08 10.94 -14.32
C LYS A 57 -3.53 9.52 -13.99
N GLY A 58 -2.79 8.87 -13.10
CA GLY A 58 -3.18 7.58 -12.55
C GLY A 58 -2.91 7.48 -11.07
N TYR A 59 -3.32 6.36 -10.49
CA TYR A 59 -2.94 5.98 -9.14
C TYR A 59 -2.71 4.48 -9.07
N PHE A 60 -1.98 4.06 -8.06
CA PHE A 60 -1.86 2.66 -7.67
C PHE A 60 -1.65 2.60 -6.16
N ILE A 61 -1.92 1.45 -5.57
CA ILE A 61 -1.65 1.20 -4.16
C ILE A 61 -0.25 0.59 -4.03
N ASP A 62 0.63 1.26 -3.29
CA ASP A 62 1.88 0.68 -2.79
C ASP A 62 1.52 -0.33 -1.69
N PRO A 63 1.65 -1.64 -1.94
CA PRO A 63 1.19 -2.68 -1.02
C PRO A 63 2.06 -2.81 0.24
N ILE A 64 3.17 -2.08 0.31
CA ILE A 64 4.11 -2.05 1.45
C ILE A 64 4.58 -3.43 1.93
N THR A 65 4.61 -4.45 1.06
CA THR A 65 5.00 -5.83 1.42
C THR A 65 6.41 -5.89 2.03
N TYR A 66 7.30 -4.97 1.66
CA TYR A 66 8.62 -4.80 2.26
C TYR A 66 8.58 -4.59 3.79
N ALA A 67 7.51 -3.98 4.31
CA ALA A 67 7.36 -3.71 5.74
C ALA A 67 7.07 -4.99 6.54
N PHE A 68 6.49 -6.01 5.90
CA PHE A 68 6.25 -7.33 6.47
C PHE A 68 7.52 -8.19 6.55
N GLN A 69 8.62 -7.75 5.94
CA GLN A 69 9.90 -8.46 5.94
C GLN A 69 10.91 -7.84 6.92
N LYS A 70 11.27 -6.57 6.73
CA LYS A 70 12.42 -5.97 7.45
C LYS A 70 12.03 -5.18 8.70
N ASN A 71 10.80 -4.68 8.77
CA ASN A 71 10.42 -3.64 9.73
C ASN A 71 9.11 -3.98 10.45
N ILE A 72 8.90 -5.24 10.83
CA ILE A 72 7.63 -5.68 11.44
C ILE A 72 7.30 -4.94 12.74
N HIS A 73 8.32 -4.46 13.47
CA HIS A 73 8.14 -3.62 14.65
C HIS A 73 7.43 -2.29 14.34
N LEU A 74 7.59 -1.73 13.13
CA LEU A 74 6.90 -0.51 12.69
C LEU A 74 5.41 -0.73 12.35
N LEU A 75 4.98 -2.00 12.27
CA LEU A 75 3.59 -2.38 12.03
C LEU A 75 2.75 -2.28 13.31
N LYS A 76 3.39 -2.12 14.46
CA LYS A 76 2.76 -2.00 15.77
C LYS A 76 2.52 -0.56 16.19
N ASN A 77 1.57 -0.36 17.10
CA ASN A 77 1.34 0.90 17.80
C ASN A 77 2.27 1.01 19.03
N LYS A 78 2.11 2.10 19.81
CA LYS A 78 2.91 2.32 21.02
C LYS A 78 2.72 1.26 22.10
N ASP A 79 1.58 0.55 22.08
CA ASP A 79 1.25 -0.54 23.02
C ASP A 79 1.74 -1.91 22.51
N SER A 80 2.61 -1.93 21.49
CA SER A 80 3.13 -3.15 20.85
C SER A 80 2.07 -4.05 20.21
N LYS A 81 0.87 -3.52 19.93
CA LYS A 81 -0.20 -4.22 19.20
C LYS A 81 -0.17 -3.86 17.72
N LEU A 82 -0.46 -4.81 16.83
CA LEU A 82 -0.56 -4.53 15.40
C LEU A 82 -1.60 -3.43 15.12
N LYS A 83 -1.25 -2.50 14.23
CA LYS A 83 -2.17 -1.46 13.77
C LYS A 83 -3.36 -2.12 13.05
N LYS A 84 -4.55 -1.54 13.21
CA LYS A 84 -5.78 -2.02 12.53
C LYS A 84 -5.63 -2.10 11.01
N SER A 85 -4.90 -1.16 10.40
CA SER A 85 -4.60 -1.19 8.96
C SER A 85 -3.82 -2.45 8.58
N ILE A 86 -2.85 -2.85 9.40
CA ILE A 86 -2.01 -4.02 9.16
C ILE A 86 -2.82 -5.30 9.29
N ILE A 87 -3.71 -5.41 10.27
CA ILE A 87 -4.61 -6.57 10.41
C ILE A 87 -5.44 -6.75 9.13
N LYS A 88 -6.04 -5.67 8.60
CA LYS A 88 -6.77 -5.71 7.32
C LYS A 88 -5.88 -6.12 6.14
N LEU A 89 -4.65 -5.62 6.08
CA LEU A 89 -3.72 -6.01 5.02
C LEU A 89 -3.33 -7.50 5.13
N ILE A 90 -3.17 -8.04 6.34
CA ILE A 90 -2.95 -9.47 6.57
C ILE A 90 -4.16 -10.28 6.06
N GLU A 91 -5.38 -9.84 6.35
CA GLU A 91 -6.61 -10.48 5.85
C GLU A 91 -6.68 -10.46 4.31
N CYS A 92 -6.30 -9.34 3.68
CA CYS A 92 -6.24 -9.23 2.22
C CYS A 92 -5.15 -10.15 1.62
N TYR A 93 -3.92 -10.05 2.12
CA TYR A 93 -2.76 -10.72 1.53
C TYR A 93 -2.72 -12.22 1.82
N GLY A 94 -3.27 -12.65 2.96
CA GLY A 94 -3.22 -14.04 3.41
C GLY A 94 -1.81 -14.51 3.74
N SER A 95 -1.60 -15.83 3.75
CA SER A 95 -0.27 -16.41 3.99
C SER A 95 0.71 -16.03 2.86
N PRO A 96 1.96 -15.65 3.18
CA PRO A 96 2.60 -15.71 4.50
C PRO A 96 2.49 -14.44 5.36
N ALA A 97 1.72 -13.42 4.98
CA ALA A 97 1.58 -12.21 5.81
C ALA A 97 0.99 -12.48 7.21
N THR A 98 0.26 -13.59 7.38
CA THR A 98 -0.22 -14.05 8.69
C THR A 98 0.91 -14.32 9.69
N ASN A 99 2.13 -14.61 9.24
CA ASN A 99 3.29 -14.82 10.12
C ASN A 99 3.55 -13.61 11.04
N VAL A 100 3.20 -12.41 10.58
CA VAL A 100 3.37 -11.17 11.34
C VAL A 100 2.48 -11.13 12.59
N LEU A 101 1.40 -11.92 12.65
CA LEU A 101 0.58 -12.06 13.87
C LEU A 101 1.39 -12.63 15.04
N ASP A 102 2.38 -13.47 14.73
CA ASP A 102 3.26 -14.14 15.68
C ASP A 102 4.64 -13.47 15.79
N ASP A 103 4.76 -12.21 15.34
CA ASP A 103 6.03 -11.47 15.28
C ASP A 103 7.10 -12.11 14.39
N ILE A 104 6.67 -12.89 13.39
CA ILE A 104 7.58 -13.54 12.43
C ILE A 104 7.55 -12.75 11.10
N PRO A 105 8.70 -12.22 10.65
CA PRO A 105 8.77 -11.53 9.37
C PRO A 105 8.69 -12.51 8.20
N ILE A 106 8.02 -12.10 7.12
CA ILE A 106 7.99 -12.87 5.87
C ILE A 106 9.42 -13.07 5.36
N GLN A 107 9.76 -14.31 5.03
CA GLN A 107 11.03 -14.70 4.44
C GLN A 107 10.87 -15.16 2.99
N ILE A 108 11.98 -15.17 2.25
CA ILE A 108 12.01 -15.77 0.89
C ILE A 108 11.64 -17.27 0.97
N SER A 109 12.04 -17.94 2.04
CA SER A 109 11.70 -19.34 2.30
C SER A 109 10.21 -19.59 2.55
N ASP A 110 9.37 -18.57 2.72
CA ASP A 110 7.91 -18.77 2.81
C ASP A 110 7.27 -19.00 1.43
N PHE A 111 8.06 -18.84 0.35
CA PHE A 111 7.62 -18.96 -1.04
C PHE A 111 8.29 -20.12 -1.78
N VAL A 112 8.54 -21.25 -1.09
CA VAL A 112 9.20 -22.43 -1.69
C VAL A 112 8.38 -23.02 -2.84
N ASP A 113 7.05 -22.98 -2.73
CA ASP A 113 6.14 -23.37 -3.79
C ASP A 113 5.76 -22.17 -4.66
N SER A 114 5.87 -22.34 -5.98
CA SER A 114 5.46 -21.35 -6.97
C SER A 114 3.97 -20.98 -6.85
N GLU A 115 3.12 -21.90 -6.39
CA GLU A 115 1.69 -21.62 -6.18
C GLU A 115 1.45 -20.73 -4.96
N ALA A 116 2.22 -20.89 -3.88
CA ALA A 116 2.16 -19.99 -2.73
C ALA A 116 2.52 -18.55 -3.13
N LEU A 117 3.59 -18.37 -3.91
CA LEU A 117 3.98 -17.06 -4.44
C LEU A 117 2.91 -16.46 -5.35
N LYS A 118 2.38 -17.22 -6.31
CA LYS A 118 1.32 -16.76 -7.22
C LYS A 118 0.06 -16.35 -6.47
N SER A 119 -0.37 -17.15 -5.50
CA SER A 119 -1.53 -16.86 -4.65
C SER A 119 -1.34 -15.56 -3.87
N PHE A 120 -0.16 -15.37 -3.26
CA PHE A 120 0.15 -14.15 -2.52
C PHE A 120 0.18 -12.92 -3.44
N ILE A 121 0.85 -13.00 -4.60
CA ILE A 121 0.89 -11.90 -5.58
C ILE A 121 -0.52 -11.57 -6.06
N LYS A 122 -1.35 -12.58 -6.37
CA LYS A 122 -2.73 -12.38 -6.80
C LYS A 122 -3.53 -11.58 -5.78
N ARG A 123 -3.47 -11.97 -4.50
CA ARG A 123 -4.15 -11.27 -3.40
C ARG A 123 -3.65 -9.84 -3.20
N VAL A 124 -2.34 -9.61 -3.37
CA VAL A 124 -1.77 -8.26 -3.32
C VAL A 124 -2.27 -7.39 -4.48
N LEU A 125 -2.42 -7.96 -5.67
CA LEU A 125 -2.97 -7.25 -6.84
C LEU A 125 -4.47 -7.01 -6.73
N GLU A 126 -5.23 -7.88 -6.05
CA GLU A 126 -6.66 -7.69 -5.76
C GLU A 126 -6.94 -6.51 -4.82
N LEU A 127 -5.92 -5.96 -4.14
CA LEU A 127 -6.05 -4.76 -3.32
C LEU A 127 -6.08 -3.46 -4.14
N GLN A 128 -5.58 -3.47 -5.39
CA GLN A 128 -5.47 -2.28 -6.27
C GLN A 128 -6.85 -1.67 -6.58
#